data_AF-A0A9D9CB48-F1
#
_entry.id   AF-A0A9D9CB48-F1
#
_cell.length_a   1.000
_cell.length_b   1.000
_cell.length_c   1.000
_cell.angle_alpha   90.00
_cell.angle_beta   90.00
_cell.angle_gamma   90.00
#
_symmetry.space_group_name_H-M   'P 1'
#
loop_
_entity.id
_entity.type
_entity.pdbx_description
1 polymer ?
#
loop_
_entity_poly.entity_id
_entity_poly.type
_entity_poly.pdbx_seq_one_letter_code
_entity_poly.pdbx_strand_id
1 'polypeptide(L)'
;MKKLVPFLLMAAMLFSCPMLSAQSKAMEKARAKEYKAKMKEYKKEGWTLFGSSRSLDMALLNHYEKLNQGGDNVREVVGIATRFKSKNVGHQMAVNSACLTYSQQAGSYVKGRVVSDMAGDGIDAEKEFEHFYAAYERLV
;
A
#
# COMPACT_ATOMS: atom_id res chain seq x y z
N MET A 1 -8.51 -5.72 50.73
CA MET A 1 -8.66 -5.09 49.41
C MET A 1 -7.43 -5.15 48.49
N LYS A 2 -6.22 -5.52 48.97
CA LYS A 2 -4.99 -5.57 48.13
C LYS A 2 -4.85 -6.80 47.21
N LYS A 3 -5.65 -7.86 47.43
CA LYS A 3 -5.60 -9.11 46.64
C LYS A 3 -6.73 -9.26 45.60
N LEU A 4 -7.68 -8.34 45.56
CA LEU A 4 -8.78 -8.34 44.57
C LEU A 4 -8.38 -7.66 43.26
N VAL A 5 -7.51 -6.63 43.34
CA VAL A 5 -6.99 -5.90 42.17
C VAL A 5 -6.22 -6.80 41.18
N PRO A 6 -5.28 -7.68 41.61
CA PRO A 6 -4.59 -8.57 40.65
C PRO A 6 -5.51 -9.62 40.04
N PHE A 7 -6.55 -10.07 40.76
CA PHE A 7 -7.50 -11.07 40.26
C PHE A 7 -8.44 -10.49 39.18
N LEU A 8 -8.84 -9.22 39.33
CA LEU A 8 -9.67 -8.51 38.36
C LEU A 8 -8.90 -8.13 37.07
N LEU A 9 -7.61 -7.80 37.19
CA LEU A 9 -6.71 -7.59 36.04
C LEU A 9 -6.47 -8.88 35.25
N MET A 10 -6.31 -10.02 35.93
CA MET A 10 -6.10 -11.32 35.28
C MET A 10 -7.37 -11.82 34.57
N ALA A 11 -8.56 -11.56 35.14
CA ALA A 11 -9.83 -11.83 34.47
C ALA A 11 -10.03 -10.94 33.24
N ALA A 12 -9.69 -9.64 33.31
CA ALA A 12 -9.81 -8.73 32.18
C ALA A 12 -8.89 -9.11 30.99
N MET A 13 -7.72 -9.70 31.25
CA MET A 13 -6.82 -10.22 30.19
C MET A 13 -7.33 -11.51 29.53
N LEU A 14 -8.14 -12.31 30.24
CA LEU A 14 -8.73 -13.53 29.67
C LEU A 14 -9.96 -13.25 28.80
N PHE A 15 -10.65 -12.13 29.03
CA PHE A 15 -11.81 -11.70 28.23
C PHE A 15 -11.47 -10.93 26.95
N SER A 16 -10.24 -10.42 26.78
CA SER A 16 -9.81 -9.72 25.56
C SER A 16 -9.32 -10.66 24.45
N CYS A 17 -8.96 -11.91 24.79
CA CYS A 17 -8.45 -12.90 23.85
C CYS A 17 -9.48 -13.43 22.81
N PRO A 18 -10.75 -13.76 23.16
CA PRO A 18 -11.70 -14.27 22.17
C PRO A 18 -12.12 -13.21 21.14
N MET A 19 -12.14 -11.93 21.50
CA MET A 19 -12.50 -10.84 20.59
C MET A 19 -11.43 -10.62 19.51
N LEU A 20 -10.14 -10.72 19.87
CA LEU A 20 -9.03 -10.68 18.91
C LEU A 20 -9.10 -11.86 17.92
N SER A 21 -9.44 -13.05 18.41
CA SER A 21 -9.55 -14.26 17.56
C SER A 21 -10.75 -14.24 16.61
N ALA A 22 -11.84 -13.57 16.99
CA ALA A 22 -13.02 -13.42 16.16
C ALA A 22 -12.81 -12.37 15.06
N GLN A 23 -12.15 -11.26 15.40
CA GLN A 23 -11.77 -10.22 14.45
C GLN A 23 -10.74 -10.73 13.42
N SER A 24 -9.74 -11.50 13.86
CA SER A 24 -8.75 -12.09 12.94
C SER A 24 -9.39 -13.06 11.94
N LYS A 25 -10.28 -13.94 12.41
CA LYS A 25 -11.03 -14.87 11.55
C LYS A 25 -11.98 -14.15 10.59
N ALA A 26 -12.59 -13.04 11.02
CA ALA A 26 -13.44 -12.23 10.14
C ALA A 26 -12.62 -11.57 9.02
N MET A 27 -11.46 -11.02 9.35
CA MET A 27 -10.54 -10.40 8.39
C MET A 27 -9.97 -11.43 7.39
N GLU A 28 -9.60 -12.62 7.84
CA GLU A 28 -9.16 -13.71 6.94
C GLU A 28 -10.25 -14.13 5.96
N LYS A 29 -11.50 -14.25 6.44
CA LYS A 29 -12.65 -14.54 5.57
C LYS A 29 -12.90 -13.44 4.56
N ALA A 30 -12.76 -12.17 4.95
CA ALA A 30 -12.90 -11.03 4.04
C ALA A 30 -11.84 -11.08 2.94
N ARG A 31 -10.56 -11.28 3.31
CA ARG A 31 -9.45 -11.44 2.34
C ARG A 31 -9.66 -12.60 1.38
N ALA A 32 -10.10 -13.76 1.87
CA ALA A 32 -10.37 -14.92 1.03
C ALA A 32 -11.54 -14.66 0.05
N LYS A 33 -12.56 -13.91 0.47
CA LYS A 33 -13.67 -13.51 -0.41
C LYS A 33 -13.21 -12.53 -1.48
N GLU A 34 -12.42 -11.52 -1.12
CA GLU A 34 -11.85 -10.55 -2.05
C GLU A 34 -10.98 -11.23 -3.10
N TYR A 35 -10.06 -12.10 -2.68
CA TYR A 35 -9.22 -12.89 -3.59
C TYR A 35 -10.06 -13.70 -4.59
N LYS A 36 -11.09 -14.41 -4.10
CA LYS A 36 -11.97 -15.20 -4.97
C LYS A 36 -12.76 -14.33 -5.94
N ALA A 37 -13.25 -13.17 -5.50
CA ALA A 37 -13.97 -12.22 -6.34
C ALA A 37 -13.05 -11.70 -7.46
N LYS A 38 -11.83 -11.28 -7.13
CA LYS A 38 -10.86 -10.81 -8.12
C LYS A 38 -10.38 -11.88 -9.08
N MET A 39 -10.12 -13.10 -8.60
CA MET A 39 -9.81 -14.21 -9.50
C MET A 39 -10.96 -14.55 -10.44
N LYS A 40 -12.22 -14.43 -10.00
CA LYS A 40 -13.39 -14.63 -10.86
C LYS A 40 -13.50 -13.55 -11.93
N GLU A 41 -13.27 -12.29 -11.57
CA GLU A 41 -13.20 -11.16 -12.52
C GLU A 41 -12.12 -11.40 -13.57
N TYR A 42 -10.89 -11.72 -13.14
CA TYR A 42 -9.78 -11.99 -14.05
C TYR A 42 -10.04 -13.16 -14.99
N LYS A 43 -10.62 -14.26 -14.48
CA LYS A 43 -11.00 -15.41 -15.32
C LYS A 43 -12.08 -15.04 -16.33
N LYS A 44 -13.09 -14.28 -15.91
CA LYS A 44 -14.19 -13.83 -16.78
C LYS A 44 -13.69 -12.94 -17.92
N GLU A 45 -12.74 -12.06 -17.63
CA GLU A 45 -12.17 -11.12 -18.60
C GLU A 45 -10.97 -11.69 -19.38
N GLY A 46 -10.60 -12.95 -19.14
CA GLY A 46 -9.53 -13.63 -19.90
C GLY A 46 -8.12 -13.12 -19.60
N TRP A 47 -7.88 -12.59 -18.40
CA TRP A 47 -6.56 -12.09 -18.01
C TRP A 47 -5.53 -13.21 -17.95
N THR A 48 -4.33 -12.93 -18.45
CA THR A 48 -3.18 -13.82 -18.42
C THR A 48 -1.94 -13.05 -18.00
N LEU A 49 -1.00 -13.73 -17.34
CA LEU A 49 0.28 -13.13 -17.00
C LEU A 49 1.20 -13.11 -18.22
N PHE A 50 1.76 -11.95 -18.50
CA PHE A 50 2.78 -11.79 -19.52
C PHE A 50 4.17 -12.13 -18.95
N GLY A 51 4.93 -13.00 -19.62
CA GLY A 51 6.32 -13.28 -19.27
C GLY A 51 6.56 -14.00 -17.93
N SER A 52 5.54 -14.65 -17.36
CA SER A 52 5.64 -15.37 -16.09
C SER A 52 5.31 -16.84 -16.25
N SER A 53 6.09 -17.70 -15.59
CA SER A 53 5.80 -19.13 -15.44
C SER A 53 4.83 -19.43 -14.29
N ARG A 54 4.51 -18.43 -13.45
CA ARG A 54 3.54 -18.58 -12.35
C ARG A 54 2.12 -18.49 -12.87
N SER A 55 1.19 -19.12 -12.15
CA SER A 55 -0.24 -18.90 -12.38
C SER A 55 -0.67 -17.51 -11.89
N LEU A 56 -1.75 -17.00 -12.49
CA LEU A 56 -2.38 -15.75 -12.04
C LEU A 56 -2.83 -15.84 -10.58
N ASP A 57 -3.38 -16.98 -10.18
CA ASP A 57 -3.77 -17.28 -8.80
C ASP A 57 -2.59 -17.11 -7.82
N MET A 58 -1.40 -17.61 -8.16
CA MET A 58 -0.21 -17.52 -7.31
C MET A 58 0.40 -16.10 -7.31
N ALA A 59 0.38 -15.42 -8.46
CA ALA A 59 0.86 -14.05 -8.55
C ALA A 59 0.03 -13.08 -7.70
N LEU A 60 -1.31 -13.19 -7.76
CA LEU A 60 -2.21 -12.38 -6.94
C LEU A 60 -2.05 -12.68 -5.45
N LEU A 61 -1.91 -13.96 -5.09
CA LEU A 61 -1.69 -14.35 -3.70
C LEU A 61 -0.39 -13.75 -3.14
N ASN A 62 0.72 -13.88 -3.87
CA ASN A 62 2.00 -13.29 -3.49
C ASN A 62 1.93 -11.76 -3.40
N HIS A 63 1.15 -11.12 -4.29
CA HIS A 63 0.95 -9.68 -4.25
C HIS A 63 0.24 -9.25 -2.95
N TYR A 64 -0.87 -9.90 -2.59
CA TYR A 64 -1.57 -9.63 -1.34
C TYR A 64 -0.74 -9.97 -0.12
N GLU A 65 0.05 -11.04 -0.14
CA GLU A 65 0.95 -11.38 0.96
C GLU A 65 1.95 -10.25 1.22
N LYS A 66 2.56 -9.68 0.16
CA LYS A 66 3.46 -8.52 0.29
C LYS A 66 2.77 -7.29 0.87
N LEU A 67 1.54 -6.98 0.43
CA LEU A 67 0.77 -5.87 0.98
C LEU A 67 0.46 -6.08 2.48
N ASN A 68 0.03 -7.29 2.85
CA ASN A 68 -0.29 -7.61 4.24
C ASN A 68 0.95 -7.59 5.15
N GLN A 69 2.10 -8.09 4.66
CA GLN A 69 3.36 -8.05 5.41
C GLN A 69 3.90 -6.62 5.56
N GLY A 70 3.69 -5.78 4.55
CA GLY A 70 4.10 -4.37 4.57
C GLY A 70 3.24 -3.48 5.46
N GLY A 71 1.99 -3.88 5.74
CA GLY A 71 1.04 -3.08 6.51
C GLY A 71 0.85 -1.69 5.92
N ASP A 72 0.75 -0.68 6.78
CA ASP A 72 0.51 0.71 6.36
C ASP A 72 1.71 1.36 5.64
N ASN A 73 2.89 0.73 5.66
CA ASN A 73 4.10 1.24 5.02
C ASN A 73 4.18 0.89 3.52
N VAL A 74 3.28 0.04 3.03
CA VAL A 74 3.26 -0.39 1.64
C VAL A 74 1.87 -0.15 1.07
N ARG A 75 1.84 0.30 -0.17
CA ARG A 75 0.61 0.44 -0.94
C ARG A 75 0.80 -0.08 -2.35
N GLU A 76 -0.28 -0.52 -2.96
CA GLU A 76 -0.28 -0.86 -4.37
C GLU A 76 -0.17 0.40 -5.23
N VAL A 77 0.67 0.34 -6.26
CA VAL A 77 0.76 1.36 -7.31
C VAL A 77 0.46 0.69 -8.65
N VAL A 78 -0.64 1.09 -9.28
CA VAL A 78 -1.13 0.48 -10.51
C VAL A 78 -0.57 1.22 -11.72
N GLY A 79 0.06 0.48 -12.62
CA GLY A 79 0.52 0.96 -13.91
C GLY A 79 -0.50 0.72 -15.01
N ILE A 80 -0.74 1.71 -15.86
CA ILE A 80 -1.72 1.60 -16.94
C ILE A 80 -0.99 1.67 -18.29
N ALA A 81 -1.26 0.70 -19.15
CA ALA A 81 -0.82 0.73 -20.54
C ALA A 81 -2.02 0.61 -21.47
N THR A 82 -2.12 1.51 -22.45
CA THR A 82 -3.15 1.49 -23.48
C THR A 82 -2.51 1.70 -24.85
N ARG A 83 -3.17 1.22 -25.92
CA ARG A 83 -2.78 1.46 -27.32
C ARG A 83 -1.32 1.08 -27.67
N PHE A 84 -0.81 0.00 -27.10
CA PHE A 84 0.55 -0.50 -27.38
C PHE A 84 0.58 -1.46 -28.57
N LYS A 85 1.71 -1.46 -29.31
CA LYS A 85 1.90 -2.27 -30.53
C LYS A 85 2.32 -3.72 -30.26
N SER A 86 2.87 -4.00 -29.07
CA SER A 86 3.27 -5.35 -28.65
C SER A 86 3.16 -5.49 -27.14
N LYS A 87 3.05 -6.73 -26.64
CA LYS A 87 2.96 -7.00 -25.20
C LYS A 87 4.20 -6.52 -24.44
N ASN A 88 5.39 -6.60 -25.05
CA ASN A 88 6.63 -6.05 -24.47
C ASN A 88 6.54 -4.53 -24.27
N VAL A 89 6.07 -3.80 -25.28
CA VAL A 89 5.88 -2.35 -25.19
C VAL A 89 4.83 -2.01 -24.14
N GLY A 90 3.70 -2.72 -24.12
CA GLY A 90 2.66 -2.55 -23.11
C GLY A 90 3.16 -2.79 -21.68
N HIS A 91 3.98 -3.83 -21.48
CA HIS A 91 4.58 -4.12 -20.19
C HIS A 91 5.51 -2.99 -19.71
N GLN A 92 6.41 -2.52 -20.57
CA GLN A 92 7.28 -1.39 -20.27
C GLN A 92 6.48 -0.11 -19.98
N MET A 93 5.44 0.17 -20.76
CA MET A 93 4.55 1.31 -20.53
C MET A 93 3.85 1.24 -19.18
N ALA A 94 3.32 0.07 -18.80
CA ALA A 94 2.66 -0.11 -17.51
C ALA A 94 3.64 0.10 -16.35
N VAL A 95 4.85 -0.49 -16.43
CA VAL A 95 5.91 -0.31 -15.43
C VAL A 95 6.27 1.17 -15.30
N ASN A 96 6.54 1.85 -16.42
CA ASN A 96 6.90 3.27 -16.40
C ASN A 96 5.75 4.14 -15.86
N SER A 97 4.50 3.83 -16.21
CA SER A 97 3.31 4.51 -15.68
C SER A 97 3.20 4.37 -14.15
N ALA A 98 3.45 3.19 -13.61
CA ALA A 98 3.48 2.97 -12.17
C ALA A 98 4.61 3.76 -11.51
N CYS A 99 5.82 3.71 -12.06
CA CYS A 99 6.98 4.45 -11.56
C CYS A 99 6.72 5.96 -11.53
N LEU A 100 6.20 6.53 -12.62
CA LEU A 100 5.86 7.96 -12.68
C LEU A 100 4.81 8.35 -11.65
N THR A 101 3.76 7.54 -11.51
CA THR A 101 2.69 7.77 -10.51
C THR A 101 3.26 7.77 -9.10
N TYR A 102 4.12 6.79 -8.78
CA TYR A 102 4.79 6.73 -7.49
C TYR A 102 5.68 7.95 -7.24
N SER A 103 6.55 8.31 -8.20
CA SER A 103 7.46 9.44 -8.07
C SER A 103 6.72 10.76 -7.85
N GLN A 104 5.63 11.00 -8.58
CA GLN A 104 4.80 12.20 -8.41
C GLN A 104 4.16 12.28 -7.01
N GLN A 105 3.65 11.15 -6.52
CA GLN A 105 3.02 11.06 -5.21
C GLN A 105 4.05 11.23 -4.08
N ALA A 106 5.22 10.62 -4.20
CA ALA A 106 6.32 10.78 -3.25
C ALA A 106 6.84 12.23 -3.23
N GLY A 107 7.05 12.83 -4.40
CA GLY A 107 7.45 14.24 -4.51
C GLY A 107 6.44 15.18 -3.88
N SER A 108 5.14 14.96 -4.14
CA SER A 108 4.06 15.75 -3.56
C SER A 108 3.96 15.60 -2.04
N TYR A 109 4.19 14.39 -1.52
CA TYR A 109 4.22 14.15 -0.08
C TYR A 109 5.36 14.90 0.62
N VAL A 110 6.57 14.82 0.07
CA VAL A 110 7.73 15.56 0.58
C VAL A 110 7.47 17.07 0.49
N LYS A 111 6.97 17.55 -0.65
CA LYS A 111 6.59 18.95 -0.85
C LYS A 111 5.61 19.44 0.22
N GLY A 112 4.51 18.72 0.43
CA GLY A 112 3.50 19.07 1.42
C GLY A 112 4.04 19.09 2.85
N ARG A 113 4.92 18.14 3.19
CA ARG A 113 5.59 18.12 4.50
C ARG A 113 6.49 19.32 4.71
N VAL A 114 7.35 19.64 3.75
CA VAL A 114 8.27 20.78 3.87
C VAL A 114 7.48 22.09 4.01
N VAL A 115 6.44 22.32 3.18
CA VAL A 115 5.59 23.51 3.33
C VAL A 115 4.91 23.57 4.70
N SER A 116 4.40 22.44 5.20
CA SER A 116 3.75 22.38 6.52
C SER A 116 4.72 22.67 7.65
N ASP A 117 5.93 22.11 7.61
CA ASP A 117 6.96 22.30 8.62
C ASP A 117 7.42 23.78 8.63
N MET A 118 7.61 24.37 7.44
CA MET A 118 8.02 25.78 7.30
C MET A 118 6.95 26.79 7.71
N ALA A 119 5.67 26.52 7.43
CA ALA A 119 4.56 27.37 7.88
C ALA A 119 4.43 27.41 9.43
N GLY A 120 4.94 26.39 10.12
CA GLY A 120 5.00 26.35 11.58
C GLY A 120 6.08 27.25 12.20
N ASP A 121 7.13 27.59 11.44
CA ASP A 121 8.30 28.34 11.93
C ASP A 121 8.22 29.87 11.70
N GLY A 122 7.16 30.37 11.06
CA GLY A 122 6.88 31.82 10.96
C GLY A 122 7.80 32.62 10.02
N ILE A 123 8.60 31.96 9.19
CA ILE A 123 9.46 32.56 8.16
C ILE A 123 8.77 32.44 6.79
N ASP A 124 9.00 33.41 5.89
CA ASP A 124 8.39 33.53 4.55
C ASP A 124 8.63 32.25 3.71
N ALA A 125 7.68 31.32 3.78
CA ALA A 125 7.88 29.90 3.50
C ALA A 125 8.00 29.55 2.01
N GLU A 126 7.54 30.42 1.12
CA GLU A 126 7.52 30.14 -0.32
C GLU A 126 8.93 30.15 -0.95
N LYS A 127 9.81 31.07 -0.55
CA LYS A 127 11.16 31.19 -1.16
C LYS A 127 12.11 30.08 -0.73
N GLU A 128 12.14 29.75 0.54
CA GLU A 128 12.99 28.68 1.08
C GLU A 128 12.52 27.30 0.57
N PHE A 129 11.22 27.12 0.33
CA PHE A 129 10.65 25.90 -0.23
C PHE A 129 11.15 25.65 -1.66
N GLU A 130 11.14 26.68 -2.52
CA GLU A 130 11.65 26.54 -3.90
C GLU A 130 13.14 26.22 -3.93
N HIS A 131 13.93 26.80 -3.02
CA HIS A 131 15.36 26.49 -2.89
C HIS A 131 15.62 25.04 -2.45
N PHE A 132 14.86 24.55 -1.46
CA PHE A 132 15.00 23.17 -0.98
C PHE A 132 14.50 22.15 -2.02
N TYR A 133 13.37 22.42 -2.67
CA TYR A 133 12.80 21.56 -3.71
C TYR A 133 13.72 21.47 -4.94
N ALA A 134 14.28 22.60 -5.38
CA ALA A 134 15.27 22.63 -6.48
C ALA A 134 16.58 21.90 -6.12
N ALA A 135 16.99 21.91 -4.86
CA ALA A 135 18.15 21.15 -4.38
C ALA A 135 17.88 19.64 -4.36
N TYR A 136 16.68 19.22 -3.95
CA TYR A 136 16.25 17.82 -3.95
C TYR A 136 16.11 17.27 -5.38
N GLU A 137 15.45 18.00 -6.29
CA GLU A 137 15.34 17.59 -7.71
C GLU A 137 16.70 17.52 -8.44
N ARG A 138 17.74 18.18 -7.93
CA ARG A 138 19.11 18.07 -8.46
C ARG A 138 19.87 16.83 -7.98
N LEU A 139 19.44 16.22 -6.88
CA LEU A 139 20.15 15.14 -6.21
C LEU A 139 19.61 13.75 -6.59
N VAL A 140 18.42 13.71 -7.20
CA VAL A 140 17.70 12.51 -7.68
C VAL A 140 17.74 12.47 -9.20
#